data_AF-A0A3D5V1J9-F1
#
_entry.id   AF-A0A3D5V1J9-F1
#
_cell.length_a   1.000
_cell.length_b   1.000
_cell.length_c   1.000
_cell.angle_alpha   90.00
_cell.angle_beta   90.00
_cell.angle_gamma   90.00
#
_symmetry.space_group_name_H-M   'P 1'
#
loop_
_entity.id
_entity.type
_entity.pdbx_description
1 polymer ?
#
loop_
_entity_poly.entity_id
_entity_poly.type
_entity_poly.pdbx_seq_one_letter_code
_entity_poly.pdbx_strand_id
1 'polypeptide(L)' 'MTEKGDIVWITGASSGIGRALALRMAREGYRVAVSARRA' A
#
# COMPACT_ATOMS: atom_id res chain seq x y z
N MET A 1 20.60 7.22 -10.18
CA MET A 1 20.65 6.14 -9.16
C MET A 1 19.25 5.57 -9.06
N THR A 2 19.02 4.33 -9.45
CA THR A 2 17.68 3.72 -9.46
C THR A 2 17.40 3.19 -8.06
N GLU A 3 16.93 4.08 -7.16
CA GLU A 3 16.45 3.69 -5.83
C GLU A 3 15.20 2.81 -6.00
N LYS A 4 15.39 1.49 -6.02
CA LYS A 4 14.28 0.53 -5.96
C LYS A 4 13.72 0.55 -4.54
N GLY A 5 12.90 1.53 -4.22
CA GLY A 5 11.97 1.41 -3.10
C GLY A 5 11.03 0.25 -3.41
N ASP A 6 11.07 -0.80 -2.58
CA ASP A 6 10.28 -2.01 -2.78
C ASP A 6 8.80 -1.66 -3.00
N ILE A 7 8.18 -2.31 -3.99
CA ILE A 7 6.77 -2.09 -4.33
C ILE A 7 5.95 -3.12 -3.56
N VAL A 8 4.94 -2.66 -2.81
CA VAL A 8 4.01 -3.51 -2.06
C VAL A 8 2.62 -3.41 -2.66
N TRP A 9 1.98 -4.55 -2.93
CA TRP A 9 0.60 -4.63 -3.37
C TRP A 9 -0.31 -5.16 -2.26
N ILE A 10 -1.31 -4.36 -1.87
CA ILE A 10 -2.27 -4.71 -0.82
C ILE A 10 -3.67 -4.82 -1.43
N THR A 11 -4.31 -5.96 -1.23
CA THR A 11 -5.72 -6.19 -1.63
C THR A 11 -6.66 -5.95 -0.46
N GLY A 12 -7.91 -5.59 -0.74
CA GLY A 12 -8.91 -5.29 0.30
C GLY A 12 -8.60 -4.00 1.08
N ALA A 13 -7.90 -3.05 0.46
CA ALA A 13 -7.40 -1.85 1.15
C ALA A 13 -8.36 -0.65 1.16
N SER A 14 -9.64 -0.84 0.84
CA SER A 14 -10.64 0.25 0.87
C SER A 14 -11.01 0.67 2.30
N SER A 15 -10.94 -0.24 3.27
CA SER A 15 -11.24 0.07 4.68
C SER A 15 -10.49 -0.86 5.64
N GLY A 16 -10.69 -0.64 6.95
CA GLY A 16 -10.17 -1.50 8.01
C GLY A 16 -8.66 -1.70 7.96
N ILE A 17 -8.24 -2.96 8.15
CA ILE A 17 -6.83 -3.35 8.29
C ILE A 17 -6.05 -3.07 7.01
N GLY A 18 -6.63 -3.37 5.83
CA GLY A 18 -5.96 -3.14 4.55
C GLY A 18 -5.61 -1.67 4.33
N ARG A 19 -6.54 -0.74 4.66
CA ARG A 19 -6.29 0.70 4.59
C ARG A 19 -5.20 1.14 5.58
N ALA A 20 -5.28 0.67 6.83
CA ALA A 20 -4.31 1.02 7.86
C ALA A 20 -2.89 0.54 7.48
N LEU A 21 -2.78 -0.67 6.93
CA LEU A 21 -1.51 -1.23 6.46
C LEU A 21 -0.94 -0.44 5.28
N ALA A 22 -1.77 -0.10 4.28
CA ALA A 22 -1.34 0.69 3.14
C ALA A 22 -0.76 2.04 3.54
N LEU A 23 -1.42 2.73 4.47
CA LEU A 23 -0.94 4.00 5.00
C LEU A 23 0.36 3.84 5.81
N ARG A 24 0.53 2.74 6.54
CA ARG A 24 1.79 2.46 7.27
C ARG A 24 2.94 2.25 6.29
N MET A 25 2.77 1.38 5.29
CA MET A 25 3.79 1.09 4.30
C MET A 25 4.20 2.35 3.51
N ALA A 26 3.23 3.19 3.14
CA ALA A 26 3.53 4.46 2.47
C ALA A 26 4.38 5.41 3.36
N ARG A 27 4.09 5.48 4.67
CA ARG A 27 4.90 6.26 5.62
C ARG A 27 6.32 5.70 5.80
N GLU A 28 6.49 4.40 5.66
CA GLU A 28 7.79 3.72 5.73
C GLU A 28 8.61 3.85 4.42
N GLY A 29 8.07 4.55 3.40
CA GLY A 29 8.78 4.86 2.15
C GLY A 29 8.53 3.85 1.02
N TYR A 30 7.65 2.88 1.23
CA TYR A 30 7.28 1.93 0.18
C TYR A 30 6.41 2.58 -0.89
N ARG A 31 6.57 2.10 -2.13
CA ARG A 31 5.63 2.39 -3.22
C ARG A 31 4.46 1.42 -3.10
N VAL A 32 3.29 1.93 -2.72
CA VAL A 32 2.13 1.09 -2.41
C VAL A 32 1.12 1.10 -3.56
N ALA A 33 0.84 -0.08 -4.11
CA ALA A 33 -0.31 -0.32 -4.97
C ALA A 33 -1.45 -0.93 -4.15
N VAL A 34 -2.70 -0.51 -4.40
CA VAL A 34 -3.87 -1.03 -3.70
C VAL A 34 -4.95 -1.47 -4.67
N SER A 35 -5.67 -2.54 -4.32
CA SER A 35 -6.90 -2.94 -5.00
C SER A 35 -7.99 -3.29 -3.98
N ALA A 36 -9.23 -3.02 -4.33
CA ALA A 36 -10.38 -3.37 -3.52
C ALA A 36 -11.63 -3.55 -4.40
N ARG A 37 -12.62 -4.29 -3.90
CA ARG A 37 -13.87 -4.54 -4.62
C ARG A 37 -14.82 -3.33 -4.64
N ARG A 38 -14.60 -2.38 -3.74
CA ARG A 38 -15.41 -1.16 -3.52
C ARG A 38 -14.46 -0.02 -3.15
N ALA A 39 -14.78 1.21 -3.56
CA ALA A 39 -14.07 2.42 -3.14
C ALA A 39 -14.49 2.83 -1.73
#